data_AF-A0A2U1T8M4-F1
#
_entry.id   AF-A0A2U1T8M4-F1
#
_cell.length_a   1.000
_cell.length_b   1.000
_cell.length_c   1.000
_cell.angle_alpha   90.00
_cell.angle_beta   90.00
_cell.angle_gamma   90.00
#
_symmetry.space_group_name_H-M   'P 1'
#
loop_
_entity.id
_entity.type
_entity.pdbx_description
1 polymer ?
#
loop_
_entity_poly.entity_id
_entity_poly.type
_entity_poly.pdbx_seq_one_letter_code
_entity_poly.pdbx_strand_id
1 'polypeptide(L)'
;MIANMWTIIMTRLRVSSMSTIIEQARKEFADMSTAQRATVTIGGALELTAKIASWIDLSRRPSNQVRGPKWLWATAQLINGLGPVAYWTIGRK
;
A
#
# COMPACT_ATOMS: atom_id res chain seq x y z
N MET A 1 -9.46 -39.74 6.07
CA MET A 1 -9.51 -39.00 7.36
C MET A 1 -8.23 -38.22 7.68
N ILE A 2 -7.03 -38.68 7.26
CA ILE A 2 -5.73 -38.05 7.58
C ILE A 2 -5.43 -36.76 6.77
N ALA A 3 -5.91 -36.64 5.53
CA ALA A 3 -5.63 -35.48 4.67
C ALA A 3 -6.11 -34.13 5.25
N ASN A 4 -7.25 -34.12 5.95
CA ASN A 4 -7.80 -32.90 6.57
C ASN A 4 -7.02 -32.47 7.82
N MET A 5 -6.29 -33.40 8.45
CA MET A 5 -5.54 -33.12 9.68
C MET A 5 -4.37 -32.18 9.42
N TRP A 6 -3.63 -32.39 8.33
CA TRP A 6 -2.53 -31.52 7.91
C TRP A 6 -3.00 -30.11 7.54
N THR A 7 -4.14 -29.99 6.87
CA THR A 7 -4.75 -28.69 6.54
C THR A 7 -5.15 -27.92 7.80
N ILE A 8 -5.75 -28.60 8.79
CA ILE A 8 -6.16 -27.98 10.06
C ILE A 8 -4.93 -27.53 10.86
N ILE A 9 -3.89 -28.36 10.94
CA ILE A 9 -2.64 -28.03 11.64
C ILE A 9 -1.96 -26.83 10.97
N MET A 10 -1.77 -26.86 9.65
CA MET A 10 -1.14 -25.76 8.92
C MET A 10 -1.93 -24.45 9.05
N THR A 11 -3.26 -24.51 9.00
CA THR A 11 -4.11 -23.33 9.18
C THR A 11 -3.95 -22.75 10.59
N ARG A 12 -3.96 -23.59 11.64
CA ARG A 12 -3.75 -23.14 13.02
C ARG A 12 -2.35 -22.57 13.25
N LEU A 13 -1.31 -23.24 12.73
CA LEU A 13 0.07 -22.77 12.82
C LEU A 13 0.24 -21.40 12.15
N ARG A 14 -0.33 -21.23 10.94
CA ARG A 14 -0.33 -19.95 10.23
C ARG A 14 -1.04 -18.86 11.03
N VAL A 15 -2.24 -19.12 11.55
CA VAL A 15 -3.01 -18.15 12.34
C VAL A 15 -2.27 -17.78 13.63
N SER A 16 -1.68 -18.76 14.33
CA SER A 16 -0.89 -18.49 15.54
C SER A 16 0.32 -17.60 15.22
N SER A 17 1.08 -17.91 14.18
CA SER A 17 2.22 -17.08 13.74
C SER A 17 1.78 -15.66 13.38
N MET A 18 0.67 -15.52 12.62
CA MET A 18 0.13 -14.20 12.27
C MET A 18 -0.29 -13.41 13.50
N SER A 19 -0.91 -14.05 14.50
CA SER A 19 -1.31 -13.38 15.74
C SER A 19 -0.09 -12.83 16.49
N THR A 20 1.00 -13.59 16.60
CA THR A 20 2.26 -13.13 17.21
C THR A 20 2.84 -11.93 16.46
N ILE A 21 2.86 -11.97 15.12
CA ILE A 21 3.37 -10.86 14.29
C ILE A 21 2.53 -9.60 14.50
N ILE A 22 1.20 -9.74 14.54
CA ILE A 22 0.28 -8.61 14.72
C ILE A 22 0.44 -8.00 16.12
N GLU A 23 0.54 -8.82 17.17
CA GLU A 23 0.74 -8.34 18.54
C GLU A 23 2.09 -7.61 18.69
N GLN A 24 3.15 -8.15 18.08
CA GLN A 24 4.45 -7.49 18.08
C GLN A 24 4.40 -6.14 17.35
N ALA A 25 3.80 -6.09 16.15
CA ALA A 25 3.66 -4.85 15.39
C ALA A 25 2.80 -3.80 16.14
N ARG A 26 1.74 -4.23 16.82
CA ARG A 26 0.91 -3.36 17.66
C ARG A 26 1.75 -2.77 18.80
N LYS A 27 2.56 -3.59 19.47
CA LYS A 27 3.45 -3.16 20.55
C LYS A 27 4.50 -2.17 20.03
N GLU A 28 5.17 -2.48 18.93
CA GLU A 28 6.16 -1.59 18.32
C GLU A 28 5.55 -0.23 17.96
N PHE A 29 4.34 -0.21 17.40
CA PHE A 29 3.62 1.04 17.13
C PHE A 29 3.19 1.77 18.42
N ALA A 30 2.81 1.02 19.46
CA ALA A 30 2.47 1.54 20.78
C ALA A 30 3.67 2.23 21.46
N ASP A 31 4.86 1.66 21.29
CA ASP A 31 6.13 2.11 21.87
C ASP A 31 6.76 3.30 21.13
N MET A 32 6.26 3.67 19.94
CA MET A 32 6.70 4.88 19.23
C MET A 32 6.34 6.17 19.99
N SER A 33 7.23 7.16 19.92
CA SER A 33 6.91 8.52 20.37
C SER A 33 5.72 9.09 19.58
N THR A 34 5.00 10.05 20.18
CA THR A 34 3.86 10.73 19.54
C THR A 34 4.25 11.34 18.19
N ALA A 35 5.46 11.91 18.08
CA ALA A 35 5.98 12.47 16.85
C ALA A 35 6.17 11.40 15.76
N GLN A 36 6.82 10.28 16.08
CA GLN A 36 7.01 9.18 15.12
C GLN A 36 5.68 8.60 14.64
N ARG A 37 4.73 8.38 15.57
CA ARG A 37 3.39 7.89 15.22
C ARG A 37 2.66 8.85 14.29
N ALA A 38 2.74 10.15 14.58
CA ALA A 38 2.16 11.19 13.73
C ALA A 38 2.80 11.19 12.34
N THR A 39 4.13 11.09 12.24
CA THR A 39 4.84 11.05 10.96
C THR A 39 4.42 9.86 10.09
N VAL A 40 4.37 8.65 10.66
CA VAL A 40 3.92 7.44 9.91
C VAL A 40 2.48 7.58 9.46
N THR A 41 1.60 8.07 10.35
CA THR A 41 0.17 8.23 10.04
C THR A 41 -0.05 9.26 8.93
N ILE A 42 0.58 10.43 9.04
CA ILE A 42 0.47 11.50 8.05
C ILE A 42 1.09 11.07 6.72
N GLY A 43 2.29 10.48 6.75
CA GLY A 43 2.97 9.99 5.55
C GLY A 43 2.13 8.96 4.79
N GLY A 44 1.58 7.97 5.49
CA GLY A 44 0.69 6.97 4.88
C GLY A 44 -0.60 7.58 4.31
N ALA A 45 -1.22 8.52 5.02
CA ALA A 45 -2.42 9.21 4.54
C ALA A 45 -2.14 10.04 3.27
N LEU A 46 -1.03 10.78 3.25
CA LEU A 46 -0.59 11.55 2.07
C LEU A 46 -0.31 10.63 0.89
N GLU A 47 0.39 9.52 1.10
CA GLU A 47 0.70 8.56 0.04
C GLU A 47 -0.57 7.93 -0.55
N LEU A 48 -1.49 7.44 0.30
CA LEU A 48 -2.75 6.86 -0.15
C LEU A 48 -3.58 7.88 -0.93
N THR A 49 -3.69 9.11 -0.42
CA THR A 49 -4.41 10.19 -1.08
C THR A 49 -3.80 10.50 -2.44
N ALA A 50 -2.47 10.58 -2.53
CA ALA A 50 -1.77 10.84 -3.77
C ALA A 50 -1.98 9.72 -4.80
N LYS A 51 -1.94 8.44 -4.38
CA LYS A 51 -2.22 7.28 -5.26
C LYS A 51 -3.64 7.32 -5.80
N ILE A 52 -4.62 7.50 -4.92
CA ILE A 52 -6.04 7.59 -5.29
C ILE A 52 -6.27 8.77 -6.25
N ALA A 53 -5.71 9.94 -5.93
CA ALA A 53 -5.82 11.12 -6.78
C ALA A 53 -5.20 10.88 -8.17
N SER A 54 -4.06 10.20 -8.27
CA SER A 54 -3.46 9.83 -9.56
C SER A 54 -4.35 8.89 -10.36
N TRP A 55 -4.97 7.89 -9.74
CA TRP A 55 -5.90 6.99 -10.45
C TRP A 55 -7.17 7.71 -10.91
N ILE A 56 -7.74 8.59 -10.06
CA ILE A 56 -8.90 9.42 -10.44
C ILE A 56 -8.52 10.31 -11.62
N ASP A 57 -7.39 11.00 -11.55
CA ASP A 57 -6.93 11.86 -12.63
C ASP A 57 -6.66 11.08 -13.92
N LEU A 58 -5.99 9.92 -13.85
CA LEU A 58 -5.76 9.03 -15.01
C LEU A 58 -7.07 8.58 -15.66
N SER A 59 -8.09 8.28 -14.85
CA SER A 59 -9.40 7.84 -15.36
C SER A 59 -10.10 8.94 -16.15
N ARG A 60 -10.03 10.19 -15.66
CA ARG A 60 -10.73 11.35 -16.23
C ARG A 60 -9.97 12.02 -17.36
N ARG A 61 -8.64 12.06 -17.30
CA ARG A 61 -7.79 12.80 -18.23
C ARG A 61 -7.73 12.10 -19.59
N PRO A 62 -7.91 12.77 -20.73
CA PRO A 62 -7.82 12.14 -22.04
C PRO A 62 -6.39 11.64 -22.31
N SER A 63 -6.24 10.54 -23.08
CA SER A 63 -4.95 9.86 -23.26
C SER A 63 -3.87 10.73 -23.91
N ASN A 64 -4.25 11.75 -24.68
CA ASN A 64 -3.31 12.69 -25.30
C ASN A 64 -2.63 13.64 -24.28
N GLN A 65 -3.22 13.82 -23.10
CA GLN A 65 -2.70 14.64 -22.00
C GLN A 65 -1.88 13.83 -20.97
N VAL A 66 -1.70 12.52 -21.23
CA VAL A 66 -0.85 11.64 -20.43
C VAL A 66 0.37 11.25 -21.28
N ARG A 67 1.56 11.24 -20.69
CA ARG A 67 2.78 10.84 -21.40
C ARG A 67 2.87 9.31 -21.46
N GLY A 68 2.51 8.73 -22.60
CA GLY A 68 2.52 7.28 -22.80
C GLY A 68 1.25 6.58 -22.32
N PRO A 69 1.24 5.23 -22.26
CA PRO A 69 0.05 4.46 -21.93
C PRO A 69 -0.43 4.69 -20.48
N LYS A 70 -1.73 4.88 -20.30
CA LYS A 70 -2.34 5.11 -18.97
C LYS A 70 -2.08 3.97 -17.98
N TRP A 71 -2.07 2.73 -18.45
CA TRP A 71 -1.88 1.56 -17.60
C TRP A 71 -0.50 1.56 -16.93
N LEU A 72 0.53 2.07 -17.62
CA LEU A 72 1.89 2.17 -17.09
C LEU A 72 1.91 3.08 -15.86
N TRP A 73 1.22 4.22 -15.94
CA TRP A 73 1.07 5.15 -14.82
C TRP A 73 0.17 4.58 -13.71
N ALA A 74 -0.85 3.80 -14.04
CA ALA A 74 -1.66 3.13 -13.04
C ALA A 74 -0.82 2.13 -12.22
N THR A 75 0.05 1.36 -12.89
CA THR A 75 0.97 0.42 -12.23
C THR A 75 2.15 1.09 -11.53
N ALA A 76 2.59 2.26 -12.00
CA ALA A 76 3.65 3.03 -11.33
C ALA A 76 3.30 3.37 -9.89
N GLN A 77 2.00 3.52 -9.56
CA GLN A 77 1.52 3.81 -8.21
C GLN A 77 1.83 2.72 -7.18
N LEU A 78 2.21 1.51 -7.63
CA LEU A 78 2.65 0.44 -6.74
C LEU A 78 4.05 0.70 -6.16
N ILE A 79 4.82 1.60 -6.77
CA ILE A 79 6.12 2.03 -6.26
C ILE A 79 5.87 3.12 -5.21
N ASN A 80 6.14 2.80 -3.94
CA ASN A 80 5.85 3.67 -2.82
C ASN A 80 6.54 5.02 -2.95
N GLY A 81 5.79 6.11 -2.76
CA GLY A 81 6.22 7.50 -2.95
C GLY A 81 6.55 7.89 -4.41
N LEU A 82 7.39 7.10 -5.10
CA LEU A 82 7.89 7.42 -6.44
C LEU A 82 6.81 7.41 -7.52
N GLY A 83 5.86 6.47 -7.46
CA GLY A 83 4.76 6.39 -8.43
C GLY A 83 3.95 7.69 -8.51
N PRO A 84 3.33 8.12 -7.40
CA PRO A 84 2.63 9.40 -7.35
C PRO A 84 3.51 10.57 -7.79
N VAL A 85 4.71 10.73 -7.22
CA VAL A 85 5.60 11.86 -7.56
C VAL A 85 5.91 11.90 -9.06
N ALA A 86 6.30 10.76 -9.65
CA ALA A 86 6.61 10.67 -11.07
C ALA A 86 5.38 10.97 -11.94
N TYR A 87 4.19 10.50 -11.55
CA TYR A 87 2.97 10.82 -12.28
C TYR A 87 2.71 12.33 -12.28
N TRP A 88 2.71 12.98 -11.11
CA TRP A 88 2.39 14.40 -10.99
C TRP A 88 3.45 15.32 -11.61
N THR A 89 4.72 14.90 -11.67
CA THR A 89 5.83 15.70 -12.23
C THR A 89 6.09 15.45 -13.71
N ILE A 90 5.94 14.20 -14.17
CA ILE A 90 6.34 13.77 -15.52
C ILE A 90 5.16 13.19 -16.31
N GLY A 91 4.28 12.42 -15.67
CA GLY A 91 3.27 11.62 -16.37
C GLY A 91 2.12 12.42 -16.99
N ARG A 92 1.87 13.62 -16.48
CA ARG A 92 0.88 14.57 -17.01
C ARG A 92 1.54 15.58 -17.96
N LYS A 93 0.77 16.01 -18.96
CA LYS A 93 1.06 17.18 -19.78
C LYS A 93 0.28 18.39 -19.29
#